data_AF-A0A5C9CKU5-F1
#
_entry.id   AF-A0A5C9CKU5-F1
#
_cell.length_a   1.000
_cell.length_b   1.000
_cell.length_c   1.000
_cell.angle_alpha   90.00
_cell.angle_beta   90.00
_cell.angle_gamma   90.00
#
_symmetry.space_group_name_H-M   'P 1'
#
loop_
_entity.id
_entity.type
_entity.pdbx_description
1 polymer ?
#
loop_
_entity_poly.entity_id
_entity_poly.type
_entity_poly.pdbx_seq_one_letter_code
_entity_poly.pdbx_strand_id
1 'polypeptide(L)' 'MKPDDLVLFVNDELIQSCRALQDAIGRLESGDQLRLVVRRGNELVNVEMPVPKKKD' A
#
# COMPACT_ATOMS: atom_id res chain seq x y z
N MET A 1 -0.49 8.22 -4.34
CA MET A 1 -0.57 7.29 -5.48
C MET A 1 -0.68 8.08 -6.76
N LYS A 2 -0.05 7.64 -7.84
CA LYS A 2 -0.24 8.20 -9.18
C LYS A 2 -1.08 7.24 -10.03
N PRO A 3 -1.77 7.73 -11.08
CA PRO A 3 -2.36 6.86 -12.09
C PRO A 3 -1.32 5.86 -12.63
N ASP A 4 -1.79 4.68 -13.02
CA ASP A 4 -0.99 3.57 -13.57
C ASP A 4 0.04 2.94 -12.61
N ASP A 5 0.09 3.35 -11.34
CA ASP A 5 0.85 2.63 -10.31
C ASP A 5 0.24 1.23 -10.10
N LEU A 6 1.04 0.19 -10.34
CA LEU A 6 0.68 -1.19 -10.00
C LEU A 6 1.27 -1.54 -8.63
N VAL A 7 0.42 -1.73 -7.62
CA VAL A 7 0.85 -2.17 -6.29
C VAL A 7 1.29 -3.64 -6.36
N LEU A 8 2.52 -3.91 -5.91
CA LEU A 8 3.08 -5.26 -5.83
C LEU A 8 3.15 -5.75 -4.39
N PHE A 9 3.58 -4.89 -3.46
CA PHE A 9 3.75 -5.28 -2.05
C PHE A 9 3.08 -4.28 -1.10
N VAL A 10 2.60 -4.81 0.03
CA VAL A 10 2.13 -4.07 1.21
C VAL A 10 2.86 -4.62 2.43
N ASN A 11 3.65 -3.81 3.12
CA ASN A 11 4.43 -4.22 4.31
C ASN A 11 5.16 -5.56 4.13
N ASP A 12 5.89 -5.68 3.02
CA ASP A 12 6.67 -6.87 2.63
C ASP A 12 5.84 -8.10 2.16
N GLU A 13 4.50 -8.01 2.15
CA GLU A 13 3.61 -9.05 1.60
C GLU A 13 3.26 -8.79 0.13
N LEU A 14 3.40 -9.81 -0.73
CA LEU A 14 3.01 -9.74 -2.14
C LEU A 14 1.47 -9.71 -2.26
N ILE A 15 0.94 -8.71 -2.97
CA ILE A 15 -0.50 -8.52 -3.19
C ILE A 15 -0.83 -8.73 -4.67
N GLN A 16 -1.84 -9.56 -4.92
CA GLN A 16 -2.22 -9.98 -6.28
C GLN A 16 -3.62 -9.50 -6.72
N SER A 17 -4.33 -8.76 -5.86
CA SER A 17 -5.66 -8.24 -6.20
C SER A 17 -6.01 -6.99 -5.38
N CYS A 18 -6.96 -6.21 -5.89
CA CYS A 18 -7.53 -5.08 -5.15
C CYS A 18 -8.18 -5.50 -3.83
N ARG A 19 -8.77 -6.69 -3.77
CA ARG A 19 -9.36 -7.23 -2.52
C ARG A 19 -8.28 -7.50 -1.49
N ALA A 20 -7.22 -8.21 -1.87
CA ALA A 20 -6.09 -8.48 -0.98
C ALA A 20 -5.42 -7.17 -0.49
N LEU A 21 -5.35 -6.15 -1.35
CA LEU A 21 -4.90 -4.81 -0.97
C LEU A 21 -5.79 -4.17 0.11
N GLN A 22 -7.11 -4.19 -0.09
CA GLN A 22 -8.08 -3.66 0.86
C GLN A 22 -8.02 -4.39 2.20
N ASP A 23 -7.95 -5.73 2.16
CA ASP A 23 -7.86 -6.57 3.35
C ASP A 23 -6.56 -6.28 4.12
N ALA A 24 -5.43 -6.13 3.42
CA ALA A 24 -4.13 -5.82 4.02
C ALA A 24 -4.12 -4.44 4.70
N ILE A 25 -4.58 -3.40 4.01
CA ILE A 25 -4.65 -2.04 4.56
C ILE A 25 -5.68 -1.97 5.71
N GLY A 26 -6.80 -2.70 5.60
CA GLY A 26 -7.85 -2.72 6.61
C GLY A 26 -7.44 -3.30 7.96
N ARG A 27 -6.35 -4.08 8.00
CA ARG A 27 -5.75 -4.62 9.23
C ARG A 27 -4.80 -3.66 9.95
N LEU A 28 -4.41 -2.54 9.31
CA LEU A 28 -3.45 -1.60 9.89
C LEU A 28 -4.11 -0.74 10.96
N GLU A 29 -3.34 -0.42 11.99
CA GLU A 29 -3.75 0.45 13.08
C GLU A 29 -3.32 1.90 12.82
N SER A 30 -4.02 2.83 13.45
CA SER A 30 -3.68 4.25 13.33
C SER A 30 -2.33 4.53 13.99
N GLY A 31 -1.44 5.22 13.27
CA GLY A 31 -0.06 5.45 13.72
C GLY A 31 0.94 4.43 13.20
N ASP A 32 0.49 3.34 12.56
CA ASP A 32 1.38 2.46 11.80
C ASP A 32 2.02 3.19 10.63
N GLN A 33 3.13 2.62 10.13
CA GLN A 33 3.75 3.04 8.88
C GLN A 33 3.36 2.06 7.76
N LEU A 34 2.63 2.53 6.75
CA LEU A 34 2.35 1.78 5.53
C LEU A 34 3.53 1.88 4.58
N ARG A 35 4.08 0.73 4.16
CA ARG A 35 5.10 0.62 3.11
C ARG A 35 4.50 -0.10 1.90
N LEU A 36 4.55 0.55 0.74
CA LEU A 36 4.13 0.00 -0.54
C LEU A 36 5.32 -0.10 -1.48
N VAL A 37 5.37 -1.17 -2.25
CA VAL A 37 6.22 -1.24 -3.45
C VAL A 37 5.30 -1.22 -4.66
N VAL A 38 5.46 -0.21 -5.51
CA VAL A 38 4.67 -0.06 -6.74
C VAL A 38 5.56 -0.13 -7.96
N ARG A 39 5.06 -0.72 -9.04
CA ARG A 39 5.66 -0.60 -10.37
C ARG A 39 5.06 0.61 -11.07
N ARG A 40 5.90 1.57 -11.44
CA ARG A 40 5.53 2.76 -12.22
C ARG A 40 6.29 2.73 -13.54
N GLY A 41 5.59 2.39 -14.62
CA GLY A 41 6.24 2.09 -15.89
C GLY A 41 7.22 0.91 -15.74
N ASN A 42 8.52 1.18 -15.88
CA ASN A 42 9.60 0.18 -15.79
C ASN A 42 10.39 0.25 -14.48
N GLU A 43 9.93 1.03 -13.50
CA GLU A 43 10.64 1.23 -12.24
C GLU A 43 9.85 0.67 -11.06
N LEU A 44 10.58 0.19 -10.05
CA LEU A 44 10.02 -0.12 -8.74
C LEU A 44 10.23 1.09 -7.82
N VAL A 45 9.14 1.57 -7.25
CA VAL A 45 9.11 2.75 -6.39
C VAL A 45 8.59 2.35 -5.01
N ASN A 46 9.38 2.64 -3.98
CA ASN A 46 8.95 2.49 -2.59
C ASN A 46 8.16 3.74 -2.17
N VAL A 47 6.96 3.53 -1.64
CA VAL A 47 6.10 4.59 -1.13
C VAL A 47 5.82 4.30 0.33
N GLU A 48 6.16 5.24 1.19
CA GLU A 48 5.92 5.14 2.62
C GLU A 48 4.97 6.24 3.07
N MET A 49 3.99 5.91 3.89
CA MET A 49 3.07 6.88 4.46
C MET A 49 2.56 6.44 5.85
N PRO A 50 2.33 7.39 6.77
CA PRO A 50 1.69 7.06 8.03
C PRO A 50 0.23 6.66 7.78
N VAL A 51 -0.25 5.67 8.53
CA VAL A 51 -1.66 5.25 8.52
C VAL A 51 -2.46 6.31 9.29
N PRO A 52 -3.37 7.04 8.62
CA PRO A 52 -4.13 8.10 9.26
C PRO A 52 -5.08 7.53 10.30
N LYS A 53 -5.43 8.34 11.30
CA LYS A 53 -6.54 8.02 12.19
C LYS A 53 -7.81 7.85 11.37
N LYS A 54 -8.60 6.80 11.64
CA LYS A 54 -9.97 6.74 11.14
C LYS A 54 -10.68 8.01 11.61
N LYS A 55 -11.21 8.79 10.67
CA LYS A 55 -12.11 9.89 11.01
C LYS A 55 -13.38 9.26 11.56
N ASP A 56 -13.80 9.72 12.75
CA ASP A 56 -15.09 9.41 13.35
C ASP A 56 -16.24 9.89 12.45
#